data_AF-A0A086AHV6-F1
#
_entry.id   AF-A0A086AHV6-F1
#
_cell.length_a   1.000
_cell.length_b   1.000
_cell.length_c   1.000
_cell.angle_alpha   90.00
_cell.angle_beta   90.00
_cell.angle_gamma   90.00
#
_symmetry.space_group_name_H-M   'P 1'
#
loop_
_entity.id
_entity.type
_entity.pdbx_description
1 polymer ?
#
loop_
_entity_poly.entity_id
_entity_poly.type
_entity_poly.pdbx_seq_one_letter_code
_entity_poly.pdbx_strand_id
1 'polypeptide(L)'
;MKTVSVTEFRDNIKKYLDIAESEKLVIHRSKGRSFVVIPLEDEDDECLLSDKQKIAIDEALGDVANNKVHSHQDVMEETKRRFPHL
;
A
#
# COMPACT_ATOMS: atom_id res chain seq x y z
N MET A 1 -12.89 -10.02 -11.74
CA MET A 1 -13.49 -9.62 -10.44
C MET A 1 -14.88 -10.19 -10.37
N LYS A 2 -15.14 -11.04 -9.37
CA LYS A 2 -16.42 -11.73 -9.21
C LYS A 2 -17.06 -11.38 -7.88
N THR A 3 -18.37 -11.15 -7.88
CA THR A 3 -19.12 -10.76 -6.67
C THR A 3 -20.17 -11.80 -6.34
N VAL A 4 -20.20 -12.26 -5.09
CA VAL A 4 -21.10 -13.34 -4.63
C VAL A 4 -21.72 -13.02 -3.27
N SER A 5 -22.87 -13.63 -2.98
CA SER A 5 -23.47 -13.54 -1.64
C SER A 5 -22.76 -14.46 -0.64
N VAL A 6 -22.84 -14.14 0.65
CA VAL A 6 -22.31 -15.03 1.72
C VAL A 6 -22.90 -16.44 1.65
N THR A 7 -24.19 -16.58 1.33
CA THR A 7 -24.85 -17.89 1.25
C THR A 7 -24.28 -18.72 0.11
N GLU A 8 -24.16 -18.13 -1.07
CA GLU A 8 -23.63 -18.81 -2.26
C GLU A 8 -22.15 -19.18 -2.09
N PHE A 9 -21.38 -18.28 -1.49
CA PHE A 9 -19.98 -18.52 -1.15
C PHE A 9 -19.84 -19.72 -0.20
N ARG A 10 -20.65 -19.77 0.87
CA ARG A 10 -20.61 -20.86 1.85
C ARG A 10 -20.94 -22.20 1.22
N ASP A 11 -21.97 -22.25 0.38
CA ASP A 11 -22.46 -23.51 -0.20
C ASP A 11 -21.50 -24.05 -1.29
N ASN A 12 -20.62 -23.20 -1.84
CA ASN A 12 -19.67 -23.55 -2.90
C ASN A 12 -18.23 -23.11 -2.58
N ILE A 13 -17.81 -23.25 -1.32
CA ILE A 13 -16.57 -22.65 -0.82
C ILE A 13 -15.33 -23.00 -1.65
N LYS A 14 -15.13 -24.28 -2.00
CA LYS A 14 -13.96 -24.74 -2.77
C LYS A 14 -13.85 -24.05 -4.12
N LYS A 15 -14.94 -24.09 -4.91
CA LYS A 15 -15.02 -23.44 -6.23
C LYS A 15 -14.65 -21.95 -6.15
N TYR A 16 -15.08 -21.27 -5.09
CA TYR A 16 -14.81 -19.84 -4.94
C TYR A 16 -13.39 -19.54 -4.46
N LEU A 17 -12.77 -20.43 -3.68
CA LEU A 17 -11.35 -20.36 -3.37
C LEU A 17 -10.48 -20.58 -4.62
N ASP A 18 -10.82 -21.57 -5.46
CA ASP A 18 -10.13 -21.80 -6.74
C ASP A 18 -10.22 -20.56 -7.67
N ILE A 19 -11.37 -19.86 -7.64
CA ILE A 19 -11.53 -18.60 -8.37
C ILE A 19 -10.67 -17.50 -7.74
N ALA A 20 -10.59 -17.44 -6.40
CA ALA A 20 -9.80 -16.43 -5.70
C ALA A 20 -8.30 -16.54 -6.02
N GLU A 21 -7.79 -17.72 -6.38
CA GLU A 21 -6.41 -17.91 -6.86
C GLU A 21 -6.11 -17.20 -8.20
N SER A 22 -7.12 -16.95 -9.03
CA SER A 22 -6.95 -16.36 -10.37
C SER A 22 -7.57 -14.97 -10.50
N GLU A 23 -8.60 -14.67 -9.72
CA GLU A 23 -9.33 -13.41 -9.78
C GLU A 23 -9.81 -12.95 -8.41
N LYS A 24 -9.79 -11.63 -8.19
CA LYS A 24 -10.34 -10.99 -6.99
C LYS A 24 -11.81 -11.36 -6.78
N LEU A 25 -12.09 -12.03 -5.67
CA LEU A 25 -13.44 -12.42 -5.24
C LEU A 25 -13.96 -11.44 -4.17
N VAL A 26 -15.17 -10.93 -4.38
CA VAL A 26 -15.87 -10.04 -3.43
C VAL A 26 -17.09 -10.76 -2.87
N ILE A 27 -17.15 -10.89 -1.55
CA ILE A 27 -18.29 -11.47 -0.84
C ILE A 27 -19.13 -10.36 -0.26
N HIS A 28 -20.35 -10.18 -0.76
CA HIS A 28 -21.34 -9.27 -0.20
C HIS A 28 -22.10 -9.91 0.95
N ARG A 29 -22.04 -9.27 2.12
CA ARG A 29 -22.87 -9.57 3.29
C ARG A 29 -24.02 -8.56 3.38
N SER A 30 -25.15 -9.01 3.90
CA SER A 30 -26.28 -8.13 4.20
C SER A 30 -25.84 -6.95 5.09
N LYS A 31 -26.55 -5.82 4.95
CA LYS A 31 -26.23 -4.52 5.60
C LYS A 31 -25.03 -3.76 5.00
N GLY A 32 -24.79 -3.91 3.69
CA GLY A 32 -23.85 -3.08 2.94
C GLY A 32 -22.37 -3.33 3.25
N ARG A 33 -22.03 -4.47 3.84
CA ARG A 33 -20.63 -4.85 4.12
C ARG A 33 -20.17 -5.86 3.08
N SER A 34 -18.96 -5.66 2.57
CA SER A 34 -18.34 -6.59 1.63
C SER A 34 -16.94 -6.94 2.07
N PHE A 35 -16.53 -8.17 1.77
CA PHE A 35 -15.20 -8.69 2.07
C PHE A 35 -14.54 -9.10 0.77
N VAL A 36 -13.21 -9.02 0.73
CA VAL A 36 -12.40 -9.50 -0.39
C VAL A 36 -11.71 -10.78 0.06
N VAL A 37 -11.68 -11.78 -0.83
CA VAL A 37 -10.85 -12.98 -0.66
C VAL A 37 -9.76 -12.95 -1.71
N ILE A 38 -8.52 -13.04 -1.25
CA ILE A 38 -7.30 -13.18 -2.05
C ILE A 38 -6.43 -14.28 -1.41
N PRO A 39 -5.56 -14.95 -2.19
CA PRO A 39 -4.54 -15.84 -1.65
C PRO A 39 -3.60 -15.09 -0.70
N LEU A 40 -3.07 -15.78 0.32
CA LEU A 40 -2.09 -15.20 1.24
C LEU A 40 -0.76 -14.86 0.54
N GLU A 41 -0.41 -15.59 -0.53
CA GLU A 41 0.76 -15.29 -1.36
C GLU A 41 0.63 -13.95 -2.09
N ASP A 42 -0.61 -13.48 -2.33
CA ASP A 42 -0.92 -12.16 -2.88
C ASP A 42 -1.24 -11.12 -1.77
N GLU A 43 -1.27 -11.53 -0.50
CA GLU A 43 -1.38 -10.61 0.64
C GLU A 43 -0.04 -9.94 0.94
N ASP A 44 1.06 -10.58 0.54
CA ASP A 44 2.32 -9.91 0.23
C ASP A 44 2.12 -9.09 -1.04
N ASP A 45 1.35 -8.01 -0.92
CA ASP A 45 1.52 -6.83 -1.75
C ASP A 45 3.02 -6.60 -1.83
N GLU A 46 3.61 -6.92 -3.00
CA GLU A 46 4.91 -6.45 -3.43
C GLU A 46 5.03 -5.03 -2.93
N CYS A 47 5.82 -4.82 -1.88
CA CYS A 47 6.01 -3.47 -1.40
C CYS A 47 6.60 -2.73 -2.61
N LEU A 48 5.81 -1.82 -3.20
CA LEU A 48 6.19 -1.06 -4.39
C LEU A 48 7.53 -0.33 -4.19
N LEU A 49 7.91 -0.18 -2.93
CA LEU A 49 9.16 0.34 -2.46
C LEU A 49 10.20 -0.77 -2.42
N SER A 50 11.25 -0.60 -3.22
CA SER A 50 12.50 -1.32 -3.03
C SER A 50 13.03 -1.14 -1.60
N ASP A 51 13.87 -2.07 -1.13
CA ASP A 51 14.45 -1.98 0.21
C ASP A 51 15.22 -0.67 0.44
N LYS A 52 15.85 -0.13 -0.60
CA LYS A 52 16.50 1.19 -0.53
C LYS A 52 15.51 2.32 -0.24
N GLN A 53 14.33 2.27 -0.83
CA GLN A 53 13.29 3.27 -0.60
C GLN A 53 12.71 3.14 0.81
N LYS A 54 12.51 1.91 1.30
CA LYS A 54 12.08 1.66 2.68
C LYS A 54 13.09 2.25 3.68
N ILE A 55 14.37 1.93 3.52
CA ILE A 55 15.46 2.45 4.37
C ILE A 55 15.49 3.98 4.33
N ALA A 56 15.41 4.59 3.14
CA ALA A 56 15.44 6.06 3.01
C ALA A 56 14.24 6.74 3.71
N ILE A 57 13.06 6.11 3.69
CA ILE A 57 11.87 6.60 4.40
C ILE A 57 12.08 6.49 5.90
N ASP A 58 12.58 5.37 6.40
CA ASP A 58 12.84 5.17 7.83
C ASP A 58 13.86 6.18 8.37
N GLU A 59 14.93 6.44 7.61
CA GLU A 59 15.92 7.47 7.93
C GLU A 59 15.28 8.87 7.96
N ALA A 60 14.51 9.23 6.94
CA ALA A 60 13.83 10.53 6.87
C ALA A 60 12.84 10.74 8.02
N LEU A 61 12.09 9.69 8.41
CA LEU A 61 11.21 9.74 9.58
C LEU A 61 12.00 9.95 10.88
N GLY A 62 13.17 9.32 11.00
CA GLY A 62 14.10 9.55 12.10
C GLY A 62 14.60 10.99 12.16
N ASP A 63 14.93 11.59 11.02
CA ASP A 63 15.37 12.99 10.95
C ASP A 63 14.26 13.97 11.34
N VAL A 64 13.01 13.72 10.91
CA VAL A 64 11.84 14.49 11.34
C VAL A 64 11.66 14.41 12.85
N ALA A 65 11.73 13.21 13.44
CA ALA A 65 11.59 13.02 14.89
C ALA A 65 12.68 13.72 15.70
N ASN A 66 13.89 13.82 15.14
CA ASN A 66 15.04 14.46 15.77
C ASN A 66 15.19 15.96 15.40
N ASN A 67 14.19 16.57 14.74
CA ASN A 67 14.25 17.95 14.24
C ASN A 67 15.46 18.25 13.33
N LYS A 68 16.00 17.24 12.64
CA LYS A 68 17.06 17.37 11.63
C LYS A 68 16.48 17.67 10.25
N VAL A 69 15.59 18.65 10.20
CA VAL A 69 14.90 19.06 8.98
C VAL A 69 15.18 20.53 8.70
N HIS A 70 15.23 20.90 7.43
CA HIS A 70 15.38 22.27 7.00
C HIS A 70 14.11 22.73 6.28
N SER A 71 13.77 24.02 6.43
CA SER A 71 12.68 24.57 5.64
C SER A 71 13.09 24.65 4.18
N HIS A 72 12.13 24.45 3.28
CA HIS A 72 12.40 24.55 1.85
C HIS A 72 12.99 25.92 1.47
N GLN A 73 12.50 26.99 2.09
CA GLN A 73 12.97 28.35 1.83
C GLN A 73 14.45 28.51 2.21
N ASP A 74 14.84 28.06 3.40
CA ASP A 74 16.22 28.19 3.88
C ASP A 74 17.20 27.43 2.97
N VAL A 75 16.82 26.21 2.55
CA VAL A 75 17.64 25.40 1.64
C VAL A 75 17.78 26.10 0.29
N MET A 76 16.69 26.62 -0.27
CA MET A 76 16.72 27.30 -1.57
C MET A 76 17.57 28.58 -1.55
N GLU A 77 17.48 29.38 -0.49
CA GLU A 77 18.31 30.57 -0.30
C GLU A 77 19.79 30.20 -0.17
N GLU A 78 20.10 29.18 0.63
CA GLU A 78 21.47 28.68 0.78
C GLU A 78 22.03 28.13 -0.54
N THR A 79 21.25 27.35 -1.30
CA THR A 79 21.68 26.80 -2.59
C THR A 79 21.95 27.91 -3.59
N LYS A 80 21.08 28.92 -3.71
CA LYS A 80 21.31 30.09 -4.59
C LYS A 80 22.55 30.88 -4.19
N ARG A 81 22.81 31.01 -2.88
CA ARG A 81 24.02 31.66 -2.36
C ARG A 81 25.29 30.87 -2.73
N ARG A 82 25.26 29.54 -2.59
CA ARG A 82 26.41 28.67 -2.86
C ARG A 82 26.67 28.46 -4.36
N PHE A 83 25.61 28.42 -5.16
CA PHE A 83 25.65 28.18 -6.59
C PHE A 83 24.84 29.24 -7.35
N PRO A 84 25.35 30.49 -7.46
CA PRO A 84 24.63 31.61 -8.07
C PRO A 84 24.48 31.51 -9.59
N HIS A 85 25.05 30.48 -10.22
CA HIS A 85 25.02 30.22 -11.66
C HIS A 85 24.05 29.10 -12.06
N LEU A 86 23.34 28.53 -11.08
CA LEU A 86 22.20 27.62 -11.24
C LEU A 86 20.89 28.40 -11.03
#